data_AF-A0A2R7KQK5-F1
#
_entry.id   AF-A0A2R7KQK5-F1
#
_cell.length_a   1.000
_cell.length_b   1.000
_cell.length_c   1.000
_cell.angle_alpha   90.00
_cell.angle_beta   90.00
_cell.angle_gamma   90.00
#
_symmetry.space_group_name_H-M   'P 1'
#
loop_
_entity.id
_entity.type
_entity.pdbx_description
1 polymer ?
#
loop_
_entity_poly.entity_id
_entity_poly.type
_entity_poly.pdbx_seq_one_letter_code
_entity_poly.pdbx_strand_id
1 'polypeptide(L)'
;MMKIVKIVSISVFIAIIMAETYMLFIKELSDSYSHILLMLIIIFLLLYRSKLTWAILFVICTYGVFDFFNSTHKNVPTFMDFTAMLNFYFFNESSGMLFHRICKVYPLIFYLGTSIAVMISYFKRYNVKS
;
A
#
# COMPACT_ATOMS: atom_id res chain seq x y z
N MET A 1 0.45 29.37 6.79
CA MET A 1 0.38 28.05 7.45
C MET A 1 0.10 26.90 6.48
N MET A 2 -1.01 26.89 5.73
CA MET A 2 -1.41 25.76 4.86
C MET A 2 -0.41 25.39 3.73
N LYS A 3 0.35 26.36 3.19
CA LYS A 3 1.40 26.10 2.19
C LYS A 3 2.63 25.42 2.78
N ILE A 4 3.07 25.84 3.97
CA ILE A 4 4.25 25.29 4.66
C ILE A 4 3.98 23.84 5.05
N VAL A 5 2.80 23.55 5.60
CA VAL A 5 2.39 22.18 5.97
C VAL A 5 2.42 21.25 4.75
N LYS A 6 1.95 21.71 3.58
CA LYS A 6 2.02 20.93 2.34
C LYS A 6 3.46 20.66 1.89
N ILE A 7 4.34 21.66 1.95
CA ILE A 7 5.75 21.51 1.58
C ILE A 7 6.42 20.49 2.50
N VAL A 8 6.28 20.65 3.82
CA VAL A 8 6.84 19.71 4.81
C VAL A 8 6.31 18.29 4.59
N SER A 9 5.02 18.15 4.33
CA SER A 9 4.38 16.85 4.05
C SER A 9 4.98 16.19 2.79
N ILE A 10 5.18 16.93 1.70
CA ILE A 10 5.83 16.42 0.48
C ILE A 10 7.29 16.04 0.74
N SER A 11 8.03 16.85 1.50
CA SER A 11 9.42 16.57 1.84
C SER A 11 9.56 15.28 2.63
N VAL A 12 8.68 15.06 3.62
CA VAL A 12 8.62 13.81 4.40
C VAL A 12 8.32 12.62 3.50
N PHE A 13 7.37 12.76 2.56
CA PHE A 13 7.03 11.69 1.62
C PHE A 13 8.21 11.30 0.71
N ILE A 14 8.93 12.28 0.17
CA ILE A 14 10.12 12.03 -0.65
C ILE A 14 11.21 11.33 0.18
N ALA A 15 11.41 11.75 1.43
CA ALA A 15 12.37 11.12 2.33
C ALA A 15 12.02 9.65 2.62
N ILE A 16 10.74 9.34 2.81
CA ILE A 16 10.25 7.96 3.01
C ILE A 16 10.52 7.10 1.76
N ILE A 17 10.20 7.60 0.56
CA ILE A 17 10.47 6.88 -0.70
C ILE A 17 11.97 6.65 -0.89
N MET A 18 12.80 7.66 -0.65
CA MET A 18 14.25 7.52 -0.78
C MET A 18 14.82 6.52 0.22
N ALA A 19 14.33 6.52 1.46
CA ALA A 19 14.72 5.54 2.47
C ALA A 19 14.33 4.12 2.03
N GLU A 20 13.12 3.92 1.51
CA GLU A 20 12.65 2.61 1.05
C GLU A 20 13.44 2.11 -0.16
N THR A 21 13.74 2.99 -1.11
CA THR A 21 14.55 2.67 -2.30
C THR A 21 16.00 2.34 -1.93
N TYR A 22 16.58 3.10 -1.00
CA TYR A 22 17.92 2.87 -0.48
C TYR A 22 18.03 1.55 0.28
N MET A 23 17.03 1.23 1.11
CA MET A 23 16.97 -0.02 1.85
C MET A 23 16.79 -1.23 0.94
N LEU A 24 15.96 -1.11 -0.10
CA LEU A 24 15.84 -2.11 -1.17
C LEU A 24 17.17 -2.35 -1.90
N PHE A 25 17.96 -1.29 -2.12
CA PHE A 25 19.24 -1.37 -2.81
C PHE A 25 20.32 -2.11 -2.00
N ILE A 26 20.32 -1.96 -0.68
CA ILE A 26 21.35 -2.53 0.20
C ILE A 26 21.03 -3.98 0.60
N LYS A 27 19.85 -4.52 0.27
CA LYS A 27 19.37 -5.86 0.65
C LYS A 27 19.38 -6.16 2.17
N GLU A 28 19.63 -5.17 3.02
CA GLU A 28 19.71 -5.32 4.48
C GLU A 28 18.33 -5.42 5.14
N LEU A 29 17.26 -5.05 4.43
CA LEU A 29 15.92 -5.28 4.93
C LEU A 29 15.50 -6.72 4.61
N SER A 30 15.31 -7.54 5.67
CA SER A 30 14.47 -8.72 5.51
C SER A 30 13.10 -8.26 4.98
N ASP A 31 12.50 -9.06 4.11
CA ASP A 31 11.20 -8.76 3.48
C ASP A 31 10.15 -8.28 4.50
N SER A 32 10.28 -8.65 5.78
CA SER A 32 9.40 -8.25 6.89
C SER A 32 9.36 -6.76 7.23
N TYR A 33 10.44 -5.98 7.08
CA TYR A 33 10.47 -4.56 7.50
C TYR A 33 9.93 -3.60 6.46
N SER A 34 9.78 -4.10 5.24
CA SER A 34 9.54 -3.30 4.07
C SER A 34 8.04 -2.97 3.90
N HIS A 35 7.20 -3.83 4.48
CA HIS A 35 5.75 -3.70 4.57
C HIS A 35 5.25 -2.45 5.32
N ILE A 36 5.97 -2.00 6.36
CA ILE A 36 5.54 -0.86 7.20
C ILE A 36 5.65 0.46 6.43
N LEU A 37 6.72 0.62 5.64
CA LEU A 37 6.97 1.84 4.85
C LEU A 37 5.95 1.98 3.72
N LEU A 38 5.63 0.88 3.03
CA LEU A 38 4.54 0.84 2.05
C LEU A 38 3.20 1.31 2.63
N MET A 39 2.88 0.89 3.86
CA MET A 39 1.64 1.31 4.54
C MET A 39 1.64 2.83 4.79
N LEU A 40 2.77 3.41 5.20
CA LEU A 40 2.92 4.86 5.39
C LEU A 40 2.78 5.62 4.07
N ILE A 41 3.31 5.08 2.96
CA ILE A 41 3.14 5.65 1.61
C ILE A 41 1.66 5.65 1.21
N ILE A 42 0.95 4.53 1.39
CA ILE A 42 -0.47 4.42 1.05
C ILE A 42 -1.30 5.41 1.87
N ILE A 43 -1.07 5.50 3.17
CA ILE A 43 -1.76 6.47 4.06
C ILE A 43 -1.51 7.90 3.58
N PHE A 44 -0.26 8.24 3.26
CA PHE A 44 0.08 9.56 2.76
C PHE A 44 -0.68 9.91 1.47
N LEU A 45 -0.70 8.97 0.51
CA LEU A 45 -1.38 9.14 -0.78
C LEU A 45 -2.90 9.35 -0.59
N LEU A 46 -3.51 8.62 0.35
CA LEU A 46 -4.92 8.75 0.71
C LEU A 46 -5.25 10.10 1.40
N LEU A 47 -4.31 10.67 2.15
CA LEU A 47 -4.50 11.94 2.88
C LEU A 47 -4.32 13.18 2.00
N TYR A 48 -3.31 13.20 1.10
CA TYR A 48 -3.01 14.39 0.31
C TYR A 48 -4.04 14.68 -0.80
N ARG A 49 -4.69 13.63 -1.33
CA ARG A 49 -5.86 13.69 -2.26
C ARG A 49 -5.69 14.59 -3.51
N SER A 50 -4.48 14.75 -4.01
CA SER A 50 -4.20 15.45 -5.28
C SER A 50 -4.38 14.53 -6.50
N LYS A 51 -4.62 15.09 -7.71
CA LYS A 51 -4.77 14.28 -8.93
C LYS A 51 -3.59 13.31 -9.14
N LEU A 52 -2.37 13.79 -8.88
CA LEU A 52 -1.14 13.01 -9.01
C LEU A 52 -1.06 11.90 -7.96
N THR A 53 -1.42 12.17 -6.69
CA THR A 53 -1.42 11.14 -5.64
C THR A 53 -2.50 10.08 -5.87
N TRP A 54 -3.66 10.45 -6.41
CA TRP A 54 -4.68 9.47 -6.84
C TRP A 54 -4.17 8.58 -7.98
N ALA A 55 -3.43 9.14 -8.95
CA ALA A 55 -2.84 8.35 -10.04
C ALA A 55 -1.74 7.41 -9.54
N ILE A 56 -0.84 7.88 -8.68
CA ILE A 56 0.20 7.04 -8.06
C ILE A 56 -0.44 5.93 -7.21
N LEU A 57 -1.46 6.26 -6.40
CA LEU A 57 -2.19 5.28 -5.60
C LEU A 57 -2.83 4.21 -6.49
N PHE A 58 -3.44 4.60 -7.62
CA PHE A 58 -3.99 3.64 -8.57
C PHE A 58 -2.94 2.69 -9.15
N VAL A 59 -1.76 3.21 -9.51
CA VAL A 59 -0.65 2.37 -10.01
C VAL A 59 -0.15 1.40 -8.93
N ILE A 60 0.01 1.87 -7.69
CA ILE A 60 0.41 1.02 -6.56
C ILE A 60 -0.63 -0.07 -6.31
N CYS A 61 -1.92 0.28 -6.28
CA CYS A 61 -2.98 -0.68 -6.02
C CYS A 61 -3.12 -1.71 -7.16
N THR A 62 -3.02 -1.29 -8.41
CA THR A 62 -3.05 -2.22 -9.55
C THR A 62 -1.86 -3.17 -9.53
N TYR A 63 -0.66 -2.68 -9.19
CA TYR A 63 0.49 -3.54 -8.97
C TYR A 63 0.27 -4.49 -7.78
N GLY A 64 -0.30 -4.03 -6.66
CA GLY A 64 -0.59 -4.87 -5.50
C GLY A 64 -1.56 -6.01 -5.81
N VAL A 65 -2.57 -5.77 -6.68
CA VAL A 65 -3.46 -6.83 -7.19
C VAL A 65 -2.69 -7.83 -8.05
N PHE A 66 -1.86 -7.34 -8.98
CA PHE A 66 -1.05 -8.20 -9.84
C PHE A 66 -0.08 -9.06 -9.03
N ASP A 67 0.62 -8.45 -8.08
CA ASP A 67 1.57 -9.12 -7.20
C ASP A 67 0.88 -10.18 -6.34
N PHE A 68 -0.32 -9.92 -5.81
CA PHE A 68 -1.11 -10.92 -5.09
C PHE A 68 -1.38 -12.17 -5.93
N PHE A 69 -1.82 -12.02 -7.19
CA PHE A 69 -2.07 -13.19 -8.06
C PHE A 69 -0.77 -13.92 -8.42
N ASN A 70 0.32 -13.20 -8.64
CA ASN A 70 1.63 -13.78 -8.91
C ASN A 70 2.23 -14.50 -7.68
N SER A 71 1.90 -14.05 -6.47
CA SER A 71 2.37 -14.61 -5.21
C SER A 71 1.41 -15.63 -4.58
N THR A 72 0.20 -15.79 -5.11
CA THR A 72 -0.77 -16.80 -4.63
C THR A 72 -0.18 -18.22 -4.63
N HIS A 73 0.76 -18.52 -5.54
CA HIS A 73 1.47 -19.80 -5.62
C HIS A 73 2.76 -19.88 -4.78
N LYS A 74 3.17 -18.77 -4.15
CA LYS A 74 4.36 -18.69 -3.30
C LYS A 74 3.91 -18.70 -1.83
N ASN A 75 4.62 -19.47 -1.00
CA ASN A 75 4.38 -19.51 0.45
C ASN A 75 5.07 -18.36 1.20
N VAL A 76 5.70 -17.43 0.47
CA VAL A 76 6.44 -16.31 1.05
C VAL A 76 5.62 -15.03 0.86
N PRO A 77 5.39 -14.25 1.92
CA PRO A 77 4.75 -12.95 1.78
C PRO A 77 5.59 -12.03 0.91
N THR A 78 4.93 -11.34 0.00
CA THR A 78 5.58 -10.35 -0.87
C THR A 78 5.56 -8.98 -0.24
N PHE A 79 6.44 -8.09 -0.70
CA PHE A 79 6.54 -6.71 -0.25
C PHE A 79 5.18 -5.98 -0.19
N MET A 80 4.27 -6.30 -1.12
CA MET A 80 2.91 -5.73 -1.19
C MET A 80 1.91 -6.27 -0.16
N ASP A 81 2.26 -7.34 0.56
CA ASP A 81 1.48 -7.87 1.68
C ASP A 81 1.78 -7.08 2.96
N PHE A 82 1.18 -5.90 3.10
CA PHE A 82 1.32 -5.08 4.31
C PHE A 82 0.72 -5.75 5.58
N THR A 83 0.01 -6.88 5.43
CA THR A 83 -0.49 -7.68 6.55
C THR A 83 0.42 -8.86 6.93
N ALA A 84 1.52 -9.07 6.19
CA ALA A 84 2.46 -10.16 6.43
C ALA A 84 3.02 -10.15 7.86
N MET A 85 3.30 -8.97 8.41
CA MET A 85 3.79 -8.84 9.79
C MET A 85 2.72 -9.24 10.82
N LEU A 86 1.44 -8.88 10.59
CA LEU A 86 0.33 -9.36 11.43
C LEU A 86 0.22 -10.88 11.35
N ASN A 87 0.45 -11.44 10.15
CA ASN A 87 0.47 -12.87 9.91
C ASN A 87 1.56 -13.58 10.74
N PHE A 88 2.76 -13.00 10.83
CA PHE A 88 3.85 -13.56 11.64
C PHE A 88 3.66 -13.38 13.15
N TYR A 89 3.23 -12.20 13.61
CA TYR A 89 3.15 -11.88 15.04
C TYR A 89 1.94 -12.48 15.76
N PHE A 90 0.78 -12.57 15.10
CA PHE A 90 -0.44 -13.07 15.74
C PHE A 90 -0.68 -14.57 15.55
N PHE A 91 -0.09 -15.20 14.53
CA PHE A 91 -0.51 -16.55 14.09
C PHE A 91 0.52 -17.66 14.31
N ASN A 92 1.60 -17.40 15.05
CA ASN A 92 2.67 -18.39 15.17
C ASN A 92 2.25 -19.65 15.95
N GLU A 93 1.21 -19.65 16.80
CA GLU A 93 0.85 -20.88 17.56
C GLU A 93 -0.64 -21.18 17.85
N SER A 94 -1.64 -20.30 17.67
CA SER A 94 -3.01 -20.64 18.18
C SER A 94 -4.24 -20.19 17.39
N SER A 95 -4.12 -19.31 16.39
CA SER A 95 -5.29 -18.74 15.71
C SER A 95 -5.61 -19.46 14.40
N GLY A 96 -6.79 -20.09 14.37
CA GLY A 96 -7.22 -21.04 13.34
C GLY A 96 -7.12 -20.57 11.87
N MET A 97 -6.97 -21.56 10.98
CA MET A 97 -6.79 -21.44 9.52
C MET A 97 -7.65 -20.39 8.82
N LEU A 98 -8.85 -20.08 9.33
CA LEU A 98 -9.76 -19.09 8.75
C LEU A 98 -9.23 -17.66 8.88
N PHE A 99 -8.72 -17.26 10.05
CA PHE A 99 -8.19 -15.91 10.22
C PHE A 99 -6.91 -15.68 9.41
N HIS A 100 -6.05 -16.70 9.33
CA HIS A 100 -4.87 -16.67 8.46
C HIS A 100 -5.26 -16.43 7.00
N ARG A 101 -6.31 -17.10 6.50
CA ARG A 101 -6.82 -16.88 5.14
C ARG A 101 -7.39 -15.47 4.97
N ILE A 102 -8.08 -14.93 5.97
CA ILE A 102 -8.64 -13.56 5.92
C ILE A 102 -7.50 -12.53 5.86
N CYS A 103 -6.50 -12.64 6.73
CA CYS A 103 -5.34 -11.75 6.71
C CYS A 103 -4.61 -11.80 5.37
N LYS A 104 -4.39 -13.00 4.81
CA LYS A 104 -3.75 -13.15 3.49
C LYS A 104 -4.55 -12.46 2.37
N VAL A 105 -5.88 -12.48 2.42
CA VAL A 105 -6.75 -11.90 1.37
C VAL A 105 -7.01 -10.40 1.58
N TYR A 106 -6.76 -9.87 2.79
CA TYR A 106 -7.05 -8.48 3.12
C TYR A 106 -6.31 -7.46 2.23
N PRO A 107 -5.00 -7.59 1.93
CA PRO A 107 -4.31 -6.71 1.00
C PRO A 107 -4.99 -6.63 -0.37
N LEU A 108 -5.42 -7.78 -0.92
CA LEU A 108 -6.13 -7.83 -2.20
C LEU A 108 -7.44 -7.01 -2.14
N ILE A 109 -8.25 -7.24 -1.11
CA ILE A 109 -9.53 -6.52 -0.93
C ILE A 109 -9.27 -5.01 -0.82
N PHE A 110 -8.25 -4.63 -0.06
CA PHE A 110 -7.85 -3.23 0.09
C PHE A 110 -7.45 -2.60 -1.25
N TYR A 111 -6.56 -3.25 -2.01
CA TYR A 111 -6.11 -2.73 -3.30
C TYR A 111 -7.25 -2.65 -4.35
N LEU A 112 -8.13 -3.65 -4.40
CA LEU A 112 -9.31 -3.62 -5.27
C LEU A 112 -10.27 -2.51 -4.87
N GLY A 113 -10.64 -2.44 -3.59
CA GLY A 113 -11.59 -1.44 -3.08
C GLY A 113 -11.09 -0.01 -3.28
N THR A 114 -9.81 0.24 -3.02
CA THR A 114 -9.19 1.55 -3.25
C THR A 114 -9.12 1.90 -4.74
N SER A 115 -8.78 0.94 -5.61
CA SER A 115 -8.77 1.17 -7.08
C SER A 115 -10.15 1.54 -7.61
N ILE A 116 -11.21 0.84 -7.17
CA ILE A 116 -12.60 1.15 -7.50
C ILE A 116 -12.98 2.55 -7.00
N ALA A 117 -12.63 2.89 -5.75
CA ALA A 117 -12.91 4.21 -5.18
C ALA A 117 -12.20 5.35 -5.94
N VAL A 118 -10.96 5.12 -6.40
CA VAL A 118 -10.22 6.05 -7.26
C VAL A 118 -10.97 6.26 -8.58
N MET A 119 -11.37 5.17 -9.25
CA MET A 119 -12.10 5.24 -10.52
C MET A 119 -13.43 5.98 -10.37
N ILE A 120 -14.24 5.63 -9.37
CA ILE A 120 -15.53 6.30 -9.10
C ILE A 120 -15.33 7.80 -8.85
N SER A 121 -14.32 8.18 -8.05
CA SER A 121 -14.00 9.59 -7.80
C SER A 121 -13.56 10.32 -9.07
N TYR A 122 -12.82 9.65 -9.95
CA TYR A 122 -12.39 10.21 -11.23
C TYR A 122 -13.58 10.46 -12.17
N PHE A 123 -14.46 9.45 -12.34
CA PHE A 123 -15.68 9.57 -13.16
C PHE A 123 -16.63 10.65 -12.63
N LYS A 124 -16.86 10.71 -11.31
CA LYS A 124 -17.70 11.73 -10.69
C LYS A 124 -17.17 13.15 -10.97
N ARG A 125 -15.86 13.35 -10.97
CA ARG A 125 -15.26 14.67 -11.29
C ARG A 125 -15.35 15.03 -12.77
N TYR A 126 -15.41 14.05 -13.66
CA TYR A 126 -15.58 14.27 -15.09
C TYR A 126 -17.04 14.64 -15.42
N ASN A 127 -18.02 13.93 -14.87
CA ASN A 127 -19.45 14.18 -15.10
C ASN A 127 -19.96 15.52 -14.52
N VAL A 128 -19.31 16.07 -13.49
CA VAL A 128 -19.69 17.38 -12.94
C VAL A 128 -19.20 18.56 -13.82
N LYS A 129 -18.38 18.27 -14.84
CA LYS A 129 -17.84 19.28 -15.77
C LYS A 129 -18.45 19.26 -17.18
N SER A 130 -19.38 18.35 -17.46
CA SER A 130 -20.20 18.39 -18.69
C SER A 130 -21.53 19.09 -18.40
#